data_AF-C8X147-F1
#
_entry.id   AF-C8X147-F1
#
_cell.length_a   1.000
_cell.length_b   1.000
_cell.length_c   1.000
_cell.angle_alpha   90.00
_cell.angle_beta   90.00
_cell.angle_gamma   90.00
#
_symmetry.space_group_name_H-M   'P 1'
#
loop_
_entity.id
_entity.type
_entity.pdbx_description
1 polymer ?
#
loop_
_entity_poly.entity_id
_entity_poly.type
_entity_poly.pdbx_seq_one_letter_code
_entity_poly.pdbx_strand_id
1 'polypeptide(L)'
;MPHTSHYRCTGLFDVLALGLKTLASEIRWGAILALRNAELRQLRKRLSSEYCNLGRLHSQTTAGDAAEAAEADLCRRQIEFYEQEIDFLAREITQARTLFVQNRLHKWGLSQ
;
A
#
# COMPACT_ATOMS: atom_id res chain seq x y z
N MET A 1 16.58 11.09 37.68
CA MET A 1 15.29 11.68 37.29
C MET A 1 14.33 10.56 36.93
N PRO A 2 13.44 10.10 37.83
CA PRO A 2 12.45 9.08 37.47
C PRO A 2 11.16 9.76 36.99
N HIS A 3 10.79 9.56 35.73
CA HIS A 3 9.42 9.81 35.26
C HIS A 3 8.53 8.68 35.80
N THR A 4 7.91 8.90 36.95
CA THR A 4 6.87 8.04 37.48
C THR A 4 5.61 8.21 36.65
N SER A 5 5.38 7.30 35.70
CA SER A 5 4.14 7.22 34.95
C SER A 5 3.00 6.84 35.90
N HIS A 6 2.15 7.81 36.21
CA HIS A 6 0.94 7.63 37.01
C HIS A 6 -0.17 6.97 36.16
N TYR A 7 -0.17 5.64 36.04
CA TYR A 7 -1.39 4.92 35.67
C TYR A 7 -2.19 4.67 36.95
N ARG A 8 -2.99 5.66 37.37
CA ARG A 8 -3.99 5.47 38.43
C ARG A 8 -5.38 5.35 37.81
N CYS A 9 -6.09 4.33 38.30
CA CYS A 9 -7.51 4.01 38.12
C CYS A 9 -7.88 3.23 36.85
N THR A 10 -7.86 1.90 37.01
CA THR A 10 -8.58 0.89 36.23
C THR A 10 -10.09 1.00 36.44
N GLY A 11 -10.75 1.98 35.82
CA GLY A 11 -12.20 2.00 35.69
C GLY A 11 -12.65 1.20 34.46
N LEU A 12 -13.80 0.51 34.54
CA LEU A 12 -14.42 -0.11 33.35
C LEU A 12 -14.63 0.91 32.22
N PHE A 13 -14.93 2.16 32.58
CA PHE A 13 -15.09 3.25 31.63
C PHE A 13 -13.80 3.61 30.88
N ASP A 14 -12.64 3.55 31.53
CA ASP A 14 -11.35 3.84 30.88
C ASP A 14 -10.98 2.74 29.88
N VAL A 15 -11.27 1.48 30.22
CA VAL A 15 -11.10 0.34 29.32
C VAL A 15 -12.03 0.46 28.11
N LEU A 16 -13.30 0.81 28.32
CA LEU A 16 -14.26 1.03 27.25
C LEU A 16 -13.85 2.20 26.33
N ALA A 17 -13.40 3.31 26.92
CA ALA A 17 -12.92 4.47 26.17
C ALA A 17 -11.69 4.14 25.31
N LEU A 18 -10.74 3.38 25.86
CA LEU A 18 -9.57 2.90 25.13
C LEU A 18 -9.95 1.93 24.00
N GLY A 19 -10.91 1.03 24.25
CA GLY A 19 -11.47 0.13 23.25
C GLY A 19 -12.10 0.89 22.08
N LEU A 20 -12.93 1.89 22.35
CA LEU A 20 -13.55 2.72 21.31
C LEU A 20 -12.51 3.53 20.52
N LYS A 21 -11.50 4.09 21.20
CA LYS A 21 -10.39 4.80 20.56
C LYS A 21 -9.59 3.87 19.63
N THR A 22 -9.41 2.63 20.04
CA THR A 22 -8.76 1.57 19.25
C THR A 22 -9.60 1.24 18.02
N LEU A 23 -10.90 0.99 18.21
CA LEU A 23 -11.82 0.70 17.12
C LEU A 23 -11.82 1.82 16.06
N ALA A 24 -11.98 3.08 16.49
CA ALA A 24 -11.96 4.23 15.59
C ALA A 24 -10.63 4.34 14.82
N SER A 25 -9.51 4.03 15.48
CA SER A 25 -8.21 4.02 14.81
C SER A 25 -8.09 2.89 13.78
N GLU A 26 -8.64 1.70 14.06
CA GLU A 26 -8.63 0.59 13.09
C GLU A 26 -9.54 0.85 11.90
N ILE A 27 -10.71 1.50 12.11
CA ILE A 27 -11.58 1.95 11.01
C ILE A 27 -10.81 2.92 10.09
N ARG A 28 -10.10 3.89 10.68
CA ARG A 28 -9.27 4.82 9.92
C ARG A 28 -8.19 4.09 9.11
N TRP A 29 -7.50 3.13 9.73
CA TRP A 29 -6.52 2.31 9.01
C TRP A 29 -7.17 1.50 7.89
N GLY A 30 -8.35 0.91 8.13
CA GLY A 30 -9.11 0.18 7.13
C GLY A 30 -9.44 1.04 5.90
N ALA A 31 -9.82 2.30 6.10
CA ALA A 31 -10.07 3.24 5.00
C ALA A 31 -8.79 3.51 4.18
N ILE A 32 -7.66 3.75 4.84
CA ILE A 32 -6.36 3.94 4.17
C ILE A 32 -5.96 2.70 3.38
N LEU A 33 -6.12 1.51 4.00
CA LEU A 33 -5.82 0.23 3.36
C LEU A 33 -6.72 -0.03 2.14
N ALA A 34 -7.99 0.37 2.19
CA ALA A 34 -8.89 0.25 1.06
C ALA A 34 -8.43 1.11 -0.12
N LEU A 35 -8.02 2.37 0.13
CA LEU A 35 -7.49 3.26 -0.90
C LEU A 35 -6.19 2.70 -1.51
N ARG A 36 -5.24 2.26 -0.69
CA ARG A 36 -3.97 1.67 -1.16
C ARG A 36 -4.19 0.38 -1.97
N ASN A 37 -5.14 -0.45 -1.55
CA ASN A 37 -5.51 -1.63 -2.33
C ASN A 37 -6.21 -1.27 -3.65
N ALA A 38 -6.97 -0.18 -3.69
CA ALA A 38 -7.57 0.31 -4.93
C ALA A 38 -6.49 0.77 -5.93
N GLU A 39 -5.48 1.50 -5.45
CA GLU A 39 -4.30 1.90 -6.23
C GLU A 39 -3.55 0.68 -6.80
N LEU A 40 -3.26 -0.32 -5.97
CA LEU A 40 -2.65 -1.58 -6.43
C LEU A 40 -3.49 -2.31 -7.48
N ARG A 41 -4.82 -2.36 -7.31
CA ARG A 41 -5.71 -2.96 -8.31
C ARG A 41 -5.67 -2.18 -9.63
N GLN A 42 -5.60 -0.85 -9.57
CA GLN A 42 -5.50 -0.02 -10.75
C GLN A 42 -4.18 -0.27 -11.50
N LEU A 43 -3.06 -0.35 -10.79
CA LEU A 43 -1.76 -0.67 -11.40
C LEU A 43 -1.75 -2.06 -12.02
N ARG A 44 -2.28 -3.08 -11.34
CA ARG A 44 -2.42 -4.43 -11.90
C ARG A 44 -3.26 -4.47 -13.18
N LYS A 45 -4.34 -3.68 -13.24
CA LYS A 45 -5.13 -3.53 -14.47
C LYS A 45 -4.31 -2.90 -15.59
N ARG A 46 -3.54 -1.85 -15.31
CA ARG A 46 -2.65 -1.22 -16.30
C ARG A 46 -1.58 -2.21 -16.80
N LEU A 47 -0.93 -2.93 -15.89
CA LEU A 47 0.02 -4.00 -16.23
C LEU A 47 -0.59 -5.04 -17.17
N SER A 48 -1.79 -5.53 -16.87
CA SER A 48 -2.49 -6.49 -17.74
C SER A 48 -2.80 -5.93 -19.13
N SER A 49 -3.10 -4.62 -19.22
CA SER A 49 -3.32 -3.93 -20.48
C SER A 49 -2.03 -3.85 -21.30
N GLU A 50 -0.90 -3.52 -20.68
CA GLU A 50 0.39 -3.46 -21.38
C GLU A 50 0.84 -4.82 -21.88
N TYR A 51 0.63 -5.89 -21.11
CA TYR A 51 0.88 -7.25 -21.58
C TYR A 51 0.02 -7.60 -22.80
N CYS A 52 -1.26 -7.21 -22.80
CA CYS A 52 -2.15 -7.40 -23.95
C CYS A 52 -1.69 -6.59 -25.17
N ASN A 53 -1.31 -5.33 -24.98
CA ASN A 53 -0.78 -4.47 -26.04
C ASN A 53 0.49 -5.05 -26.66
N LEU A 54 1.42 -5.50 -25.82
CA LEU A 54 2.65 -6.14 -26.29
C LEU A 54 2.37 -7.41 -27.10
N GLY A 55 1.41 -8.24 -26.66
CA GLY A 55 0.97 -9.41 -27.41
C GLY A 55 0.33 -9.07 -28.76
N ARG A 56 -0.47 -8.00 -28.82
CA ARG A 56 -1.07 -7.50 -30.06
C ARG A 56 0.00 -7.00 -31.03
N LEU A 57 0.94 -6.18 -30.56
CA LEU A 57 2.07 -5.70 -31.36
C LEU A 57 2.87 -6.87 -31.92
N HIS A 58 3.13 -7.90 -31.12
CA HIS A 58 3.83 -9.11 -31.58
C HIS A 58 3.05 -9.87 -32.67
N SER A 59 1.72 -9.96 -32.57
CA SER A 59 0.87 -10.62 -33.57
C SER A 59 0.71 -9.85 -34.88
N GLN A 60 0.89 -8.53 -34.84
CA GLN A 60 0.75 -7.62 -35.98
C GLN A 60 2.09 -7.29 -36.62
N THR A 61 3.21 -7.66 -35.99
CA THR A 61 4.55 -7.31 -36.44
C THR A 61 4.79 -7.80 -37.86
N THR A 62 4.96 -6.84 -38.78
CA THR A 62 5.44 -7.14 -40.13
C THR A 62 6.95 -6.93 -40.12
N ALA A 63 7.72 -7.90 -40.63
CA ALA A 63 9.18 -7.83 -40.59
C ALA A 63 9.70 -6.54 -41.27
N GLY A 64 10.26 -5.61 -40.46
CA GLY A 64 10.89 -4.39 -40.94
C GLY A 64 10.29 -3.07 -40.43
N ASP A 65 9.19 -3.09 -39.65
CA ASP A 65 8.62 -1.86 -39.12
C ASP A 65 9.33 -1.38 -37.83
N ALA A 66 10.19 -0.37 -37.98
CA ALA A 66 10.93 0.22 -36.87
C ALA A 66 10.03 0.94 -35.85
N ALA A 67 8.83 1.40 -36.27
CA ALA A 67 7.90 2.05 -35.36
C ALA A 67 7.27 1.04 -34.38
N GLU A 68 6.86 -0.13 -34.89
CA GLU A 68 6.30 -1.21 -34.05
C GLU A 68 7.34 -1.76 -33.05
N ALA A 69 8.61 -1.85 -33.47
CA ALA A 69 9.69 -2.25 -32.58
C ALA A 69 9.90 -1.26 -31.42
N ALA A 70 9.84 0.05 -31.71
CA ALA A 70 9.95 1.09 -30.69
C ALA A 70 8.75 1.09 -29.73
N GLU A 71 7.55 0.84 -30.24
CA GLU A 71 6.34 0.74 -29.41
C GLU A 71 6.38 -0.50 -28.50
N ALA A 72 6.85 -1.64 -29.00
CA ALA A 72 7.04 -2.84 -28.21
C ALA A 72 8.06 -2.64 -27.08
N ASP A 73 9.16 -1.92 -27.34
CA ASP A 73 10.14 -1.55 -26.31
C ASP A 73 9.56 -0.62 -25.25
N LEU A 74 8.69 0.32 -25.65
CA LEU A 74 7.98 1.18 -24.71
C LEU A 74 7.07 0.35 -23.79
N CYS A 75 6.26 -0.57 -24.35
CA CYS A 75 5.42 -1.46 -23.55
C CYS A 75 6.24 -2.30 -22.57
N ARG A 76 7.40 -2.83 -22.97
CA ARG A 76 8.29 -3.59 -22.07
C ARG A 76 8.77 -2.76 -20.88
N ARG A 77 9.19 -1.51 -21.12
CA ARG A 77 9.62 -0.60 -20.04
C ARG A 77 8.47 -0.26 -19.10
N GLN A 78 7.27 -0.08 -19.63
CA GLN A 78 6.08 0.19 -18.80
C GLN A 78 5.70 -1.02 -17.96
N ILE A 79 5.77 -2.24 -18.51
CA ILE A 79 5.58 -3.48 -17.77
C ILE A 79 6.56 -3.56 -16.60
N GLU A 80 7.86 -3.38 -16.87
CA GLU A 80 8.90 -3.41 -15.84
C GLU A 80 8.64 -2.36 -14.75
N PHE A 81 8.29 -1.13 -15.14
CA PHE A 81 7.93 -0.08 -14.19
C PHE A 81 6.74 -0.48 -13.31
N TYR A 82 5.65 -0.98 -13.90
CA TYR A 82 4.45 -1.36 -13.15
C TYR A 82 4.70 -2.54 -12.20
N GLU A 83 5.52 -3.51 -12.59
CA GLU A 83 5.90 -4.63 -11.71
C GLU A 83 6.68 -4.13 -10.50
N GLN A 84 7.69 -3.29 -10.73
CA GLN A 84 8.48 -2.70 -9.65
C GLN A 84 7.62 -1.83 -8.71
N GLU A 85 6.72 -1.03 -9.28
CA GLU A 85 5.84 -0.14 -8.51
C GLU A 85 4.82 -0.92 -7.67
N ILE A 86 4.24 -2.00 -8.22
CA ILE A 86 3.33 -2.88 -7.48
C ILE A 86 4.06 -3.51 -6.28
N ASP A 87 5.28 -4.01 -6.49
CA ASP A 87 6.09 -4.62 -5.43
C ASP A 87 6.54 -3.60 -4.39
N PHE A 88 6.85 -2.38 -4.80
CA PHE A 88 7.15 -1.28 -3.90
C PHE A 88 5.94 -0.94 -3.03
N LEU A 89 4.78 -0.66 -3.62
CA LEU A 89 3.55 -0.30 -2.89
C LEU A 89 3.09 -1.42 -1.94
N ALA A 90 3.20 -2.68 -2.36
CA ALA A 90 2.85 -3.82 -1.50
C ALA A 90 3.73 -3.89 -0.23
N ARG A 91 5.03 -3.59 -0.36
CA ARG A 91 5.94 -3.48 0.78
C ARG A 91 5.64 -2.26 1.64
N GLU A 92 5.37 -1.12 1.02
CA GLU A 92 5.04 0.14 1.70
C GLU A 92 3.78 -0.02 2.59
N ILE A 93 2.74 -0.71 2.12
CA ILE A 93 1.52 -0.97 2.92
C ILE A 93 1.86 -1.71 4.22
N THR A 94 2.72 -2.73 4.13
CA THR A 94 3.15 -3.53 5.29
C THR A 94 3.96 -2.69 6.28
N GLN A 95 4.90 -1.88 5.78
CA GLN A 95 5.69 -0.97 6.59
C GLN A 95 4.82 0.11 7.24
N ALA A 96 3.89 0.70 6.49
CA ALA A 96 2.96 1.70 6.98
C ALA A 96 2.06 1.15 8.11
N ARG A 97 1.66 -0.12 8.06
CA ARG A 97 0.93 -0.75 9.17
C ARG A 97 1.77 -0.77 10.44
N THR A 98 3.03 -1.17 10.33
CA THR A 98 3.95 -1.26 11.47
C THR A 98 4.15 0.12 12.10
N LEU A 99 4.45 1.13 11.29
CA LEU A 99 4.62 2.52 11.74
C LEU A 99 3.33 3.08 12.35
N PHE A 100 2.17 2.78 11.75
CA PHE A 100 0.88 3.20 12.29
C PHE A 100 0.65 2.68 13.72
N VAL A 101 0.92 1.39 13.96
CA VAL A 101 0.74 0.78 15.27
C VAL A 101 1.74 1.36 16.28
N GLN A 102 3.01 1.50 15.89
CA GLN A 102 4.05 2.09 16.73
C GLN A 102 3.71 3.54 17.13
N ASN A 103 3.33 4.38 16.17
CA ASN A 103 2.93 5.76 16.43
C ASN A 103 1.69 5.85 17.35
N ARG A 104 0.76 4.91 17.21
CA ARG A 104 -0.41 4.81 18.09
C ARG A 104 -0.02 4.45 19.53
N LEU A 105 0.85 3.45 19.71
CA LEU A 105 1.34 3.04 21.03
C LEU A 105 2.10 4.17 21.73
N HIS A 106 3.00 4.84 21.00
CA HIS A 106 3.74 5.99 21.53
C HIS A 106 2.80 7.14 21.92
N LYS A 107 1.85 7.51 21.04
CA LYS A 107 0.86 8.57 21.32
C LYS A 107 0.00 8.31 22.55
N TRP A 108 -0.22 7.04 22.90
CA TRP A 108 -1.04 6.67 24.05
C TRP A 108 -0.20 6.35 25.29
N GLY A 109 1.12 6.50 25.22
CA GLY A 109 2.01 6.17 26.33
C GLY A 109 1.94 4.70 26.71
N LEU A 110 1.71 3.81 25.73
CA LEU A 110 1.66 2.35 25.93
C LEU A 110 2.96 1.66 25.47
N SER A 111 3.93 2.42 24.93
CA SER A 111 5.27 1.92 24.64
C SER A 111 6.06 1.83 25.95
N GLN A 112 6.43 0.60 26.36
CA GLN A 112 7.44 0.37 27.40
C GLN A 112 8.83 0.76 26.91
#